data_AF-A0A1I8CIF1-F1
#
_entry.id   AF-A0A1I8CIF1-F1
#
_cell.length_a   1.000
_cell.length_b   1.000
_cell.length_c   1.000
_cell.angle_alpha   90.00
_cell.angle_beta   90.00
_cell.angle_gamma   90.00
#
_symmetry.space_group_name_H-M   'P 1'
#
loop_
_entity.id
_entity.type
_entity.pdbx_description
1 polymer ?
#
loop_
_entity_poly.entity_id
_entity_poly.type
_entity_poly.pdbx_seq_one_letter_code
_entity_poly.pdbx_strand_id
1 'polypeptide(L)'
;MLEFDEDLYDTIIAIESCIAITMNISAFIWMHIQPKQKSKEFTRISFPLIGSANRGLCTYGGTMLCTYMTTTALTSIHYIIFPICIAYLLRFNVFVRKKHKYYRANWEKVLHFYLWGILPVVFVPTSYLYLIPDEDIRQFKGLTLEIYDKYTSDGFILVLFDANSLRLSSLALWVNVFSELTFLVCAIFYYYIPLELALRKAMKESRFDTARIIKSNIVKLRVIIVIPAVLAVTPLMITMGMAMLFTDNLLRYCLALMRYLSLPLVLIFFMASSINSVYQSYNFKKRKTPIVRKNKISSTPDRFNHVKKSNI
;
A
#
# COMPACT_ATOMS: atom_id res chain seq x y z
N MET A 1 -28.45 -7.41 18.20
CA MET A 1 -28.17 -6.24 17.35
C MET A 1 -26.78 -5.78 17.75
N LEU A 2 -25.75 -6.13 16.98
CA LEU A 2 -24.38 -5.69 17.26
C LEU A 2 -24.32 -4.23 16.82
N GLU A 3 -24.19 -3.30 17.76
CA GLU A 3 -23.79 -1.92 17.45
C GLU A 3 -22.42 -2.02 16.78
N PHE A 4 -22.41 -1.89 15.46
CA PHE A 4 -21.18 -1.68 14.73
C PHE A 4 -20.65 -0.33 15.14
N ASP A 5 -19.51 -0.34 15.83
CA ASP A 5 -18.71 0.84 16.07
C ASP A 5 -18.13 1.30 14.73
N GLU A 6 -18.97 1.95 13.92
CA GLU A 6 -18.65 2.46 12.57
C GLU A 6 -17.42 3.37 12.63
N ASP A 7 -17.23 4.07 13.74
CA ASP A 7 -16.13 5.01 13.96
C ASP A 7 -14.75 4.33 14.08
N LEU A 8 -14.68 3.09 14.58
CA LEU A 8 -13.39 2.42 14.82
C LEU A 8 -12.73 1.94 13.52
N TYR A 9 -13.52 1.58 12.50
CA TYR A 9 -12.96 1.23 11.19
C TYR A 9 -12.34 2.45 10.50
N ASP A 10 -13.06 3.56 10.55
CA ASP A 10 -12.60 4.84 10.01
C ASP A 10 -11.39 5.36 10.79
N THR A 11 -11.33 5.10 12.10
CA THR A 11 -10.17 5.43 12.94
C THR A 11 -8.93 4.63 12.55
N ILE A 12 -9.05 3.33 12.27
CA ILE A 12 -7.90 2.51 11.83
C ILE A 12 -7.40 2.97 10.46
N ILE A 13 -8.32 3.17 9.50
CA ILE A 13 -7.95 3.72 8.18
C ILE A 13 -7.29 5.09 8.36
N ALA A 14 -7.84 5.96 9.20
CA ALA A 14 -7.28 7.28 9.43
C ALA A 14 -5.88 7.21 10.05
N ILE A 15 -5.66 6.34 11.05
CA ILE A 15 -4.33 6.16 11.67
C ILE A 15 -3.33 5.60 10.66
N GLU A 16 -3.68 4.55 9.93
CA GLU A 16 -2.82 3.96 8.89
C GLU A 16 -2.49 4.97 7.79
N SER A 17 -3.48 5.78 7.41
CA SER A 17 -3.30 6.82 6.39
C SER A 17 -2.48 7.98 6.91
N CYS A 18 -2.65 8.37 8.17
CA CYS A 18 -1.78 9.35 8.82
C CYS A 18 -0.35 8.83 8.88
N ILE A 19 -0.11 7.58 9.29
CA ILE A 19 1.22 6.97 9.29
C ILE A 19 1.79 6.94 7.88
N ALA A 20 1.01 6.52 6.88
CA ALA A 20 1.45 6.51 5.48
C ALA A 20 1.73 7.92 4.96
N ILE A 21 0.89 8.93 5.23
CA ILE A 21 1.14 10.33 4.88
C ILE A 21 2.41 10.79 5.57
N THR A 22 2.54 10.58 6.87
CA THR A 22 3.70 11.00 7.64
C THR A 22 4.95 10.32 7.09
N MET A 23 4.96 9.01 6.85
CA MET A 23 6.12 8.31 6.28
C MET A 23 6.43 8.77 4.85
N ASN A 24 5.43 9.04 4.01
CA ASN A 24 5.65 9.48 2.63
C ASN A 24 6.03 10.96 2.54
N ILE A 25 5.43 11.84 3.33
CA ILE A 25 5.84 13.24 3.47
C ILE A 25 7.21 13.28 4.12
N SER A 26 7.49 12.47 5.13
CA SER A 26 8.82 12.36 5.72
C SER A 26 9.81 11.91 4.66
N ALA A 27 9.55 10.83 3.92
CA ALA A 27 10.42 10.37 2.84
C ALA A 27 10.56 11.44 1.74
N PHE A 28 9.49 12.13 1.37
CA PHE A 28 9.51 13.18 0.35
C PHE A 28 10.31 14.40 0.81
N ILE A 29 9.99 14.95 1.98
CA ILE A 29 10.72 16.04 2.63
C ILE A 29 12.18 15.62 2.86
N TRP A 30 12.43 14.39 3.28
CA TRP A 30 13.77 13.81 3.46
C TRP A 30 14.53 13.72 2.13
N MET A 31 13.85 13.37 1.04
CA MET A 31 14.44 13.38 -0.31
C MET A 31 14.65 14.81 -0.86
N HIS A 32 13.90 15.81 -0.40
CA HIS A 32 13.85 17.16 -0.99
C HIS A 32 14.41 18.30 -0.11
N ILE A 33 14.63 18.07 1.19
CA ILE A 33 15.43 18.95 2.05
C ILE A 33 16.88 18.74 1.61
N GLN A 34 17.26 19.47 0.57
CA GLN A 34 18.65 19.78 0.29
C GLN A 34 18.94 21.21 0.77
N PRO A 35 20.12 21.47 1.35
CA PRO A 35 20.63 22.83 1.41
C PRO A 35 20.77 23.37 -0.02
N LYS A 36 20.33 24.62 -0.24
CA LYS A 36 20.31 25.31 -1.53
C LYS A 36 21.66 25.22 -2.25
N GLN A 37 21.82 24.26 -3.16
CA GLN A 37 22.79 24.32 -4.24
C GLN A 37 22.05 24.27 -5.57
N LYS A 38 22.39 25.21 -6.46
CA LYS A 38 21.70 25.53 -7.72
C LYS A 38 21.79 24.44 -8.81
N SER A 39 21.80 23.15 -8.48
CA SER A 39 21.77 22.07 -9.48
C SER A 39 20.34 21.59 -9.71
N LYS A 40 19.82 21.80 -10.92
CA LYS A 40 18.48 21.40 -11.41
C LYS A 40 18.33 19.88 -11.62
N GLU A 41 19.02 19.05 -10.86
CA GLU A 41 19.04 17.62 -11.11
C GLU A 41 18.36 16.87 -9.96
N PHE A 42 17.09 16.52 -10.21
CA PHE A 42 16.30 15.60 -9.38
C PHE A 42 17.06 14.31 -9.10
N THR A 43 16.82 13.68 -7.95
CA THR A 43 17.29 12.33 -7.62
C THR A 43 16.89 11.36 -8.74
N ARG A 44 17.85 10.94 -9.57
CA ARG A 44 17.62 10.03 -10.70
C ARG A 44 17.81 8.59 -10.20
N ILE A 45 16.78 8.05 -9.54
CA ILE A 45 16.77 6.62 -9.22
C ILE A 45 16.72 5.85 -10.53
N SER A 46 17.91 5.42 -10.87
CA SER A 46 18.20 4.47 -11.91
C SER A 46 17.68 3.12 -11.40
N PHE A 47 17.27 2.28 -12.33
CA PHE A 47 16.59 1.00 -12.07
C PHE A 47 16.96 0.32 -10.74
N PRO A 48 15.98 -0.12 -9.93
CA PRO A 48 16.26 -0.87 -8.71
C PRO A 48 16.97 -2.22 -8.93
N LEU A 49 17.09 -2.68 -10.19
CA LEU A 49 17.77 -3.92 -10.57
C LEU A 49 19.22 -3.73 -11.01
N ILE A 50 19.66 -2.52 -11.36
CA ILE A 50 20.98 -2.29 -11.98
C ILE A 50 21.80 -1.26 -11.18
N GLY A 51 21.12 -0.31 -10.53
CA GLY A 51 21.78 0.66 -9.68
C GLY A 51 20.97 1.94 -9.59
N SER A 52 21.20 2.76 -8.56
CA SER A 52 20.49 3.99 -8.28
C SER A 52 21.47 5.16 -8.17
N ALA A 53 21.12 6.33 -8.74
CA ALA A 53 21.90 7.55 -8.61
C ALA A 53 21.18 8.48 -7.63
N ASN A 54 21.79 8.71 -6.48
CA ASN A 54 21.14 9.41 -5.38
C ASN A 54 21.94 10.62 -4.94
N ARG A 55 21.23 11.65 -4.50
CA ARG A 55 21.78 12.88 -3.92
C ARG A 55 20.92 13.24 -2.70
N GLY A 56 21.35 14.22 -1.90
CA GLY A 56 20.67 14.58 -0.65
C GLY A 56 21.20 13.73 0.49
N LEU A 57 20.34 13.14 1.33
CA LEU A 57 20.81 12.47 2.56
C LEU A 57 21.78 11.30 2.35
N CYS A 58 21.75 10.67 1.18
CA CYS A 58 22.75 9.68 0.77
C CYS A 58 24.18 10.26 0.83
N THR A 59 24.40 11.55 0.53
CA THR A 59 25.74 12.16 0.58
C THR A 59 26.32 12.21 1.99
N TYR A 60 25.49 12.13 3.02
CA TYR A 60 25.94 12.12 4.42
C TYR A 60 26.17 10.71 4.96
N GLY A 61 25.39 9.73 4.51
CA GLY A 61 25.47 8.34 4.97
C GLY A 61 26.17 7.36 4.01
N GLY A 62 26.71 7.86 2.90
CA GLY A 62 27.41 7.08 1.90
C GLY A 62 26.55 6.08 1.13
N THR A 63 27.21 5.12 0.50
CA THR A 63 26.60 4.04 -0.30
C THR A 63 25.70 3.14 0.54
N MET A 64 26.02 2.94 1.82
CA MET A 64 25.23 2.11 2.74
C MET A 64 23.86 2.70 3.03
N LEU A 65 23.79 3.97 3.47
CA LEU A 65 22.50 4.62 3.71
C LEU A 65 21.66 4.66 2.43
N CYS A 66 22.31 4.92 1.30
CA CYS A 66 21.68 4.93 0.01
C CYS A 66 21.04 3.58 -0.36
N THR A 67 21.79 2.50 -0.15
CA THR A 67 21.32 1.12 -0.37
C THR A 67 20.15 0.80 0.53
N TYR A 68 20.21 1.12 1.83
CA TYR A 68 19.09 0.95 2.74
C TYR A 68 17.84 1.71 2.29
N MET A 69 17.98 2.95 1.84
CA MET A 69 16.86 3.75 1.34
C MET A 69 16.25 3.14 0.09
N THR A 70 17.06 2.70 -0.88
CA THR A 70 16.57 2.06 -2.09
C THR A 70 15.86 0.74 -1.79
N THR A 71 16.45 -0.12 -0.94
CA THR A 71 15.80 -1.37 -0.54
C THR A 71 14.52 -1.11 0.25
N THR A 72 14.51 -0.13 1.15
CA THR A 72 13.30 0.27 1.88
C THR A 72 12.20 0.73 0.91
N ALA A 73 12.54 1.55 -0.08
CA ALA A 73 11.61 1.98 -1.12
C ALA A 73 11.05 0.80 -1.92
N LEU A 74 11.86 -0.21 -2.24
CA LEU A 74 11.38 -1.41 -2.95
C LEU A 74 10.48 -2.27 -2.07
N THR A 75 10.83 -2.43 -0.80
CA THR A 75 10.00 -3.17 0.18
C THR A 75 8.73 -2.41 0.58
N SER A 76 8.65 -1.10 0.32
CA SER A 76 7.49 -0.28 0.69
C SER A 76 6.16 -0.77 0.09
N ILE A 77 6.20 -1.47 -1.05
CA ILE A 77 5.01 -2.08 -1.69
C ILE A 77 4.36 -3.13 -0.81
N HIS A 78 5.17 -3.90 -0.08
CA HIS A 78 4.68 -4.86 0.91
C HIS A 78 3.79 -4.15 1.95
N TYR A 79 4.28 -3.03 2.46
CA TYR A 79 3.56 -2.21 3.43
C TYR A 79 2.34 -1.48 2.85
N ILE A 80 2.14 -1.45 1.53
CA ILE A 80 0.90 -0.99 0.89
C ILE A 80 -0.12 -2.11 0.81
N ILE A 81 0.29 -3.23 0.19
CA ILE A 81 -0.62 -4.33 -0.15
C ILE A 81 -1.18 -4.93 1.14
N PHE A 82 -0.36 -5.00 2.18
CA PHE A 82 -0.72 -5.71 3.38
C PHE A 82 -1.86 -5.05 4.19
N PRO A 83 -1.84 -3.73 4.52
CA PRO A 83 -2.98 -3.07 5.16
C PRO A 83 -4.28 -3.22 4.37
N ILE A 84 -4.21 -3.18 3.04
CA ILE A 84 -5.37 -3.42 2.17
C ILE A 84 -5.92 -4.82 2.45
N CYS A 85 -5.09 -5.85 2.43
CA CYS A 85 -5.49 -7.23 2.72
C CYS A 85 -6.04 -7.41 4.15
N ILE A 86 -5.47 -6.74 5.15
CA ILE A 86 -6.03 -6.72 6.51
C ILE A 86 -7.43 -6.13 6.49
N ALA A 87 -7.63 -4.98 5.85
CA ALA A 87 -8.94 -4.34 5.77
C ALA A 87 -9.99 -5.27 5.14
N TYR A 88 -9.59 -6.08 4.15
CA TYR A 88 -10.43 -7.14 3.59
C TYR A 88 -10.74 -8.24 4.59
N LEU A 89 -9.72 -8.75 5.28
CA LEU A 89 -9.89 -9.79 6.27
C LEU A 89 -10.84 -9.36 7.39
N LEU A 90 -10.72 -8.13 7.89
CA LEU A 90 -11.61 -7.57 8.91
C LEU A 90 -13.07 -7.55 8.43
N ARG A 91 -13.32 -7.10 7.20
CA ARG A 91 -14.66 -7.11 6.58
C ARG A 91 -15.16 -8.54 6.36
N PHE A 92 -14.31 -9.43 5.89
CA PHE A 92 -14.63 -10.83 5.66
C PHE A 92 -15.06 -11.54 6.96
N ASN A 93 -14.38 -11.26 8.08
CA ASN A 93 -14.75 -11.79 9.39
C ASN A 93 -16.17 -11.39 9.80
N VAL A 94 -16.52 -10.14 9.55
CA VAL A 94 -17.84 -9.58 9.85
C VAL A 94 -18.92 -10.15 8.94
N PHE A 95 -18.77 -10.01 7.62
CA PHE A 95 -19.85 -10.26 6.66
C PHE A 95 -19.98 -11.74 6.28
N VAL A 96 -18.86 -12.48 6.23
CA VAL A 96 -18.85 -13.88 5.78
C VAL A 96 -18.80 -14.83 6.97
N ARG A 97 -17.81 -14.66 7.86
CA ARG A 97 -17.64 -15.56 9.01
C ARG A 97 -18.61 -15.29 10.15
N LYS A 98 -19.25 -14.11 10.20
CA LYS A 98 -20.09 -13.64 11.31
C LYS A 98 -19.36 -13.71 12.67
N LYS A 99 -18.05 -13.45 12.66
CA LYS A 99 -17.18 -13.42 13.85
C LYS A 99 -16.82 -11.98 14.20
N HIS A 100 -16.20 -11.81 15.37
CA HIS A 100 -15.63 -10.52 15.76
C HIS A 100 -14.64 -10.00 14.71
N LYS A 101 -14.59 -8.69 14.49
CA LYS A 101 -13.73 -8.07 13.47
C LYS A 101 -12.26 -8.50 13.55
N TYR A 102 -11.72 -8.59 14.77
CA TYR A 102 -10.33 -9.01 15.02
C TYR A 102 -10.14 -10.53 15.17
N TYR A 103 -11.15 -11.32 14.80
CA TYR A 103 -10.96 -12.76 14.72
C TYR A 103 -9.84 -13.07 13.72
N ARG A 104 -8.84 -13.86 14.13
CA ARG A 104 -7.78 -14.34 13.24
C ARG A 104 -7.69 -15.85 13.33
N ALA A 105 -7.80 -16.52 12.20
CA ALA A 105 -7.50 -17.94 12.11
C ALA A 105 -6.00 -18.19 12.39
N ASN A 106 -5.62 -19.39 12.81
CA ASN A 106 -4.23 -19.69 13.15
C ASN A 106 -3.27 -19.48 11.97
N TRP A 107 -3.69 -19.88 10.77
CA TRP A 107 -2.89 -19.63 9.55
C TRP A 107 -2.73 -18.13 9.25
N GLU A 108 -3.75 -17.31 9.54
CA GLU A 108 -3.68 -15.85 9.36
C GLU A 108 -2.65 -15.26 10.33
N LYS A 109 -2.60 -15.73 11.58
CA LYS A 109 -1.58 -15.30 12.55
C LYS A 109 -0.16 -15.63 12.07
N VAL A 110 0.06 -16.85 11.57
CA VAL A 110 1.35 -17.27 11.02
C VAL A 110 1.74 -16.40 9.82
N LEU A 111 0.79 -16.14 8.93
CA LEU A 111 1.02 -15.29 7.76
C LEU A 111 1.35 -13.84 8.15
N HIS A 112 0.63 -13.26 9.12
CA HIS A 112 0.94 -11.92 9.62
C HIS A 112 2.33 -11.86 10.25
N PHE A 113 2.71 -12.89 11.03
CA PHE A 113 4.04 -12.97 11.64
C PHE A 113 5.15 -13.12 10.59
N TYR A 114 4.93 -13.94 9.56
CA TYR A 114 5.86 -14.07 8.43
C TYR A 114 6.05 -12.73 7.72
N LEU A 115 4.96 -12.03 7.42
CA LEU A 115 4.99 -10.78 6.66
C LEU A 115 5.57 -9.60 7.47
N TRP A 116 5.30 -9.49 8.78
CA TRP A 116 5.81 -8.37 9.60
C TRP A 116 7.13 -8.63 10.31
N GLY A 117 7.39 -9.88 10.68
CA GLY A 117 8.59 -10.27 11.39
C GLY A 117 9.66 -10.75 10.42
N ILE A 118 9.37 -11.87 9.75
CA ILE A 118 10.39 -12.59 8.98
C ILE A 118 10.80 -11.79 7.74
N LEU A 119 9.84 -11.29 6.96
CA LEU A 119 10.15 -10.69 5.66
C LEU A 119 11.01 -9.41 5.80
N PRO A 120 10.73 -8.44 6.68
CA PRO A 120 11.59 -7.28 6.88
C PRO A 120 12.98 -7.66 7.44
N VAL A 121 13.03 -8.62 8.36
CA VAL A 121 14.29 -9.10 8.96
C VAL A 121 15.17 -9.80 7.93
N VAL A 122 14.59 -10.48 6.94
CA VAL A 122 15.34 -11.08 5.82
C VAL A 122 15.75 -10.01 4.82
N PHE A 123 14.87 -9.04 4.52
CA PHE A 123 15.13 -8.04 3.48
C PHE A 123 16.19 -7.01 3.85
N VAL A 124 16.18 -6.49 5.07
CA VAL A 124 17.10 -5.42 5.47
C VAL A 124 18.56 -5.87 5.38
N PRO A 125 18.99 -7.05 5.86
CA PRO A 125 20.35 -7.54 5.69
C PRO A 125 20.69 -7.87 4.23
N THR A 126 19.74 -8.39 3.46
CA THR A 126 20.02 -8.71 2.05
C THR A 126 20.41 -7.49 1.24
N SER A 127 19.98 -6.27 1.63
CA SER A 127 20.38 -5.02 0.98
C SER A 127 21.89 -4.86 0.85
N TYR A 128 22.67 -5.32 1.84
CA TYR A 128 24.13 -5.27 1.80
C TYR A 128 24.74 -6.13 0.69
N LEU A 129 24.10 -7.26 0.39
CA LEU A 129 24.56 -8.23 -0.61
C LEU A 129 24.28 -7.76 -2.04
N TYR A 130 23.52 -6.68 -2.23
CA TYR A 130 23.30 -6.10 -3.56
C TYR A 130 24.48 -5.22 -4.00
N LEU A 131 25.27 -4.69 -3.06
CA LEU A 131 26.25 -3.65 -3.37
C LEU A 131 27.45 -4.24 -4.12
N ILE A 132 27.70 -3.74 -5.32
CA ILE A 132 28.97 -4.00 -6.02
C ILE A 132 30.06 -3.15 -5.33
N PRO A 133 31.17 -3.74 -4.84
CA PRO A 133 32.27 -2.99 -4.26
C PRO A 133 32.85 -1.98 -5.25
N ASP A 134 33.26 -0.80 -4.78
CA ASP A 134 33.81 0.27 -5.62
C ASP A 134 35.01 -0.17 -6.46
N GLU A 135 35.78 -1.13 -5.96
CA GLU A 135 36.93 -1.73 -6.65
C GLU A 135 36.51 -2.47 -7.93
N ASP A 136 35.37 -3.17 -7.89
CA ASP A 136 34.82 -3.91 -9.03
C ASP A 136 34.17 -2.96 -10.05
N ILE A 137 33.76 -1.76 -9.63
CA ILE A 137 33.16 -0.76 -10.54
C ILE A 137 34.15 -0.34 -11.64
N ARG A 138 35.46 -0.30 -11.33
CA ARG A 138 36.50 0.03 -12.31
C ARG A 138 36.66 -1.02 -13.41
N GLN A 139 36.07 -2.20 -13.25
CA GLN A 139 36.06 -3.25 -14.27
C GLN A 139 35.00 -3.00 -15.35
N PHE A 140 34.02 -2.13 -15.10
CA PHE A 140 33.06 -1.73 -16.14
C PHE A 140 33.77 -0.96 -17.26
N LYS A 141 33.41 -1.27 -18.51
CA LYS A 141 33.95 -0.61 -19.71
C LYS A 141 32.84 0.10 -20.48
N GLY A 142 33.23 1.14 -21.24
CA GLY A 142 32.34 1.85 -22.14
C GLY A 142 31.33 2.75 -21.42
N LEU A 143 30.09 2.80 -21.91
CA LEU A 143 29.08 3.76 -21.48
C LEU A 143 28.74 3.68 -19.98
N THR A 144 28.81 2.50 -19.36
CA THR A 144 28.50 2.34 -17.93
C THR A 144 29.48 3.11 -17.07
N LEU A 145 30.77 3.07 -17.42
CA LEU A 145 31.82 3.82 -16.73
C LEU A 145 31.66 5.32 -16.99
N GLU A 146 31.38 5.72 -18.24
CA GLU A 146 31.13 7.13 -18.59
C GLU A 146 29.93 7.72 -17.82
N ILE A 147 28.84 6.95 -17.69
CA ILE A 147 27.68 7.33 -16.89
C ILE A 147 28.07 7.44 -15.42
N TYR A 148 28.79 6.45 -14.88
CA TYR A 148 29.24 6.46 -13.49
C TYR A 148 30.10 7.69 -13.18
N ASP A 149 31.10 7.96 -14.02
CA ASP A 149 32.01 9.10 -13.87
C ASP A 149 31.26 10.44 -13.98
N LYS A 150 30.32 10.55 -14.93
CA LYS A 150 29.48 11.74 -15.07
C LYS A 150 28.68 12.02 -13.80
N TYR A 151 27.93 11.04 -13.31
CA TYR A 151 27.08 11.23 -12.12
C TYR A 151 27.89 11.48 -10.84
N THR A 152 29.01 10.77 -10.66
CA THR A 152 29.89 10.99 -9.51
C THR A 152 30.53 12.38 -9.55
N SER A 153 30.93 12.87 -10.73
CA SER A 153 31.45 14.24 -10.89
C SER A 153 30.40 15.32 -10.57
N ASP A 154 29.12 15.04 -10.81
CA ASP A 154 27.99 15.91 -10.47
C ASP A 154 27.59 15.85 -8.97
N GLY A 155 28.32 15.07 -8.16
CA GLY A 155 28.09 14.91 -6.72
C GLY A 155 26.98 13.92 -6.36
N PHE A 156 26.59 13.03 -7.29
CA PHE A 156 25.70 11.91 -6.99
C PHE A 156 26.48 10.73 -6.44
N ILE A 157 25.88 10.01 -5.49
CA ILE A 157 26.31 8.69 -5.09
C ILE A 157 25.60 7.69 -5.99
N LEU A 158 26.37 7.00 -6.83
CA LEU A 158 25.89 5.87 -7.60
C LEU A 158 26.04 4.60 -6.77
N VAL A 159 24.92 3.94 -6.52
CA VAL A 159 24.91 2.59 -5.96
C VAL A 159 24.65 1.64 -7.12
N LEU A 160 25.61 0.80 -7.48
CA LEU A 160 25.41 -0.23 -8.50
C LEU A 160 25.00 -1.54 -7.83
N PHE A 161 24.00 -2.19 -8.43
CA PHE A 161 23.52 -3.49 -8.00
C PHE A 161 23.94 -4.55 -8.99
N ASP A 162 24.28 -5.73 -8.49
CA ASP A 162 24.57 -6.84 -9.39
C ASP A 162 23.33 -7.26 -10.16
N ALA A 163 23.37 -7.10 -11.49
CA ALA A 163 22.30 -7.44 -12.41
C ALA A 163 22.14 -8.96 -12.61
N ASN A 164 23.03 -9.79 -12.05
CA ASN A 164 22.91 -11.23 -12.12
C ASN A 164 21.65 -11.71 -11.37
N SER A 165 20.68 -12.20 -12.14
CA SER A 165 19.39 -12.65 -11.63
C SER A 165 19.48 -13.86 -10.70
N LEU A 166 20.59 -14.61 -10.75
CA LEU A 166 20.83 -15.81 -9.93
C LEU A 166 21.47 -15.49 -8.57
N ARG A 167 21.94 -14.25 -8.34
CA ARG A 167 22.48 -13.90 -7.03
C ARG A 167 21.37 -13.83 -5.97
N LEU A 168 21.77 -14.06 -4.72
CA LEU A 168 20.86 -14.13 -3.57
C LEU A 168 20.00 -12.87 -3.43
N SER A 169 20.57 -11.72 -3.78
CA SER A 169 19.91 -10.43 -3.83
C SER A 169 18.74 -10.43 -4.81
N SER A 170 18.99 -10.58 -6.10
CA SER A 170 17.96 -10.67 -7.14
C SER A 170 16.91 -11.74 -6.83
N LEU A 171 17.34 -12.90 -6.32
CA LEU A 171 16.44 -13.96 -5.88
C LEU A 171 15.52 -13.52 -4.75
N ALA A 172 16.05 -12.82 -3.73
CA ALA A 172 15.23 -12.28 -2.64
C ALA A 172 14.16 -11.33 -3.18
N LEU A 173 14.55 -10.39 -4.06
CA LEU A 173 13.60 -9.46 -4.68
C LEU A 173 12.49 -10.22 -5.43
N TRP A 174 12.85 -11.25 -6.20
CA TRP A 174 11.89 -12.12 -6.88
C TRP A 174 10.96 -12.82 -5.90
N VAL A 175 11.50 -13.44 -4.86
CA VAL A 175 10.70 -14.12 -3.82
C VAL A 175 9.68 -13.16 -3.21
N ASN A 176 10.05 -11.91 -2.97
CA ASN A 176 9.14 -10.91 -2.43
C ASN A 176 8.06 -10.49 -3.42
N VAL A 177 8.43 -10.15 -4.66
CA VAL A 177 7.44 -9.79 -5.69
C VAL A 177 6.47 -10.94 -5.94
N PHE A 178 6.97 -12.18 -6.02
CA PHE A 178 6.14 -13.37 -6.17
C PHE A 178 5.29 -13.68 -4.93
N SER A 179 5.81 -13.49 -3.72
CA SER A 179 5.02 -13.69 -2.50
C SER A 179 3.89 -12.68 -2.40
N GLU A 180 4.14 -11.41 -2.77
CA GLU A 180 3.10 -10.38 -2.82
C GLU A 180 2.03 -10.69 -3.86
N LEU A 181 2.44 -11.10 -5.06
CA LEU A 181 1.50 -11.47 -6.12
C LEU A 181 0.64 -12.67 -5.70
N THR A 182 1.27 -13.69 -5.11
CA THR A 182 0.57 -14.86 -4.58
C THR A 182 -0.41 -14.47 -3.49
N PHE A 183 0.01 -13.61 -2.56
CA PHE A 183 -0.85 -13.13 -1.49
C PHE A 183 -2.03 -12.31 -2.02
N LEU A 184 -1.82 -11.45 -3.01
CA LEU A 184 -2.88 -10.68 -3.66
C LEU A 184 -3.89 -11.62 -4.34
N VAL A 185 -3.42 -12.62 -5.10
CA VAL A 185 -4.26 -13.63 -5.74
C VAL A 185 -5.05 -14.42 -4.70
N CYS A 186 -4.40 -14.92 -3.66
CA CYS A 186 -5.06 -15.60 -2.56
C CYS A 186 -6.11 -14.71 -1.88
N ALA A 187 -5.80 -13.43 -1.64
CA ALA A 187 -6.73 -12.50 -1.04
C ALA A 187 -7.96 -12.26 -1.92
N ILE A 188 -7.77 -12.20 -3.25
CA ILE A 188 -8.87 -12.07 -4.20
C ILE A 188 -9.79 -13.30 -4.11
N PHE A 189 -9.23 -14.51 -4.22
CA PHE A 189 -10.03 -15.72 -4.26
C PHE A 189 -10.67 -16.09 -2.91
N TYR A 190 -9.92 -16.02 -1.81
CA TYR A 190 -10.39 -16.46 -0.50
C TYR A 190 -11.19 -15.39 0.26
N TYR A 191 -10.90 -14.11 0.07
CA TYR A 191 -11.55 -13.04 0.85
C TYR A 191 -12.45 -12.15 0.01
N TYR A 192 -11.97 -11.65 -1.12
CA TYR A 192 -12.71 -10.67 -1.91
C TYR A 192 -13.96 -11.28 -2.56
N ILE A 193 -13.83 -12.41 -3.27
CA ILE A 193 -14.96 -13.04 -3.96
C ILE A 193 -16.09 -13.40 -2.98
N PRO A 194 -15.85 -14.11 -1.86
CA PRO A 194 -16.96 -14.46 -0.96
C PRO A 194 -17.52 -13.24 -0.23
N LEU A 195 -16.70 -12.22 0.06
CA LEU A 195 -17.18 -10.96 0.60
C LEU A 195 -18.14 -10.27 -0.37
N GLU A 196 -17.79 -10.22 -1.66
CA GLU A 196 -18.65 -9.63 -2.68
C GLU A 196 -19.98 -10.39 -2.79
N LEU A 197 -19.94 -11.72 -2.77
CA LEU A 197 -21.14 -12.56 -2.79
C LEU A 197 -22.03 -12.31 -1.57
N ALA A 198 -21.44 -12.21 -0.37
CA ALA A 198 -22.16 -11.89 0.85
C ALA A 198 -22.78 -10.49 0.81
N LEU A 199 -22.06 -9.49 0.31
CA LEU A 199 -22.59 -8.13 0.14
C LEU A 199 -23.71 -8.07 -0.90
N ARG A 200 -23.60 -8.80 -2.01
CA ARG A 200 -24.69 -8.91 -3.01
C ARG A 200 -25.93 -9.57 -2.42
N LYS A 201 -25.76 -10.58 -1.57
CA LYS A 201 -26.87 -11.21 -0.84
C LYS A 201 -27.52 -10.23 0.13
N ALA A 202 -26.73 -9.56 0.96
CA ALA A 202 -27.23 -8.53 1.89
C ALA A 202 -27.96 -7.39 1.17
N MET A 203 -27.47 -6.98 -0.01
CA MET A 203 -28.10 -5.97 -0.84
C MET A 203 -29.52 -6.38 -1.27
N LYS A 204 -29.72 -7.65 -1.67
CA LYS A 204 -31.03 -8.19 -2.08
C LYS A 204 -32.03 -8.26 -0.91
N GLU A 205 -31.53 -8.46 0.31
CA GLU A 205 -32.34 -8.59 1.52
C GLU A 205 -32.63 -7.23 2.20
N SER A 206 -31.90 -6.18 1.81
CA SER A 206 -31.96 -4.86 2.44
C SER A 206 -32.99 -3.91 1.81
N ARG A 207 -33.42 -2.89 2.56
CA ARG A 207 -34.26 -1.79 2.05
C ARG A 207 -33.51 -0.96 1.00
N PHE A 208 -34.24 -0.30 0.11
CA PHE A 208 -33.69 0.43 -1.04
C PHE A 208 -32.53 1.39 -0.69
N ASP A 209 -32.63 2.15 0.41
CA ASP A 209 -31.58 3.09 0.83
C ASP A 209 -30.29 2.37 1.27
N THR A 210 -30.42 1.30 2.06
CA THR A 210 -29.29 0.47 2.49
C THR A 210 -28.64 -0.25 1.31
N ALA A 211 -29.44 -0.73 0.36
CA ALA A 211 -28.95 -1.36 -0.85
C ALA A 211 -28.07 -0.41 -1.69
N ARG A 212 -28.43 0.87 -1.77
CA ARG A 212 -27.61 1.89 -2.46
C ARG A 212 -26.25 2.10 -1.78
N ILE A 213 -26.23 2.11 -0.45
CA ILE A 213 -24.98 2.24 0.33
C ILE A 213 -24.09 1.01 0.13
N ILE A 214 -24.67 -0.20 0.21
CA ILE A 214 -23.94 -1.46 -0.03
C ILE A 214 -23.36 -1.48 -1.44
N LYS A 215 -24.15 -1.09 -2.46
CA LYS A 215 -23.69 -1.00 -3.85
C LYS A 215 -22.50 -0.04 -4.00
N SER A 216 -22.58 1.14 -3.38
CA SER A 216 -21.46 2.10 -3.39
C SER A 216 -20.21 1.53 -2.71
N ASN A 217 -20.38 0.85 -1.57
CA ASN A 217 -19.27 0.24 -0.87
C ASN A 217 -18.60 -0.88 -1.68
N ILE A 218 -19.35 -1.71 -2.42
CA ILE A 218 -18.78 -2.71 -3.34
C ILE A 218 -17.91 -2.06 -4.43
N VAL A 219 -18.35 -0.94 -5.00
CA VAL A 219 -17.56 -0.22 -6.02
C VAL A 219 -16.28 0.34 -5.40
N LYS A 220 -16.37 0.98 -4.23
CA LYS A 220 -15.18 1.49 -3.51
C LYS A 220 -14.19 0.37 -3.20
N LEU A 221 -14.71 -0.78 -2.78
CA LEU A 221 -13.93 -1.99 -2.50
C LEU A 221 -13.08 -2.39 -3.73
N ARG A 222 -13.70 -2.53 -4.90
CA ARG A 222 -13.01 -2.85 -6.16
C ARG A 222 -11.91 -1.85 -6.48
N VAL A 223 -12.21 -0.57 -6.37
CA VAL A 223 -11.27 0.52 -6.65
C VAL A 223 -10.06 0.45 -5.71
N ILE A 224 -10.28 0.17 -4.42
CA ILE A 224 -9.23 0.04 -3.41
C ILE A 224 -8.30 -1.15 -3.65
N ILE A 225 -8.71 -2.21 -4.36
CA ILE A 225 -7.80 -3.32 -4.73
C ILE A 225 -7.11 -3.04 -6.06
N VAL A 226 -7.90 -2.69 -7.07
CA VAL A 226 -7.42 -2.60 -8.45
C VAL A 226 -6.41 -1.46 -8.59
N ILE A 227 -6.67 -0.30 -7.99
CA ILE A 227 -5.76 0.84 -8.12
C ILE A 227 -4.38 0.54 -7.52
N PRO A 228 -4.25 0.08 -6.26
CA PRO A 228 -2.95 -0.24 -5.69
C PRO A 228 -2.25 -1.40 -6.40
N ALA A 229 -2.98 -2.44 -6.78
CA ALA A 229 -2.40 -3.54 -7.54
C ALA A 229 -1.83 -3.04 -8.88
N VAL A 230 -2.59 -2.24 -9.62
CA VAL A 230 -2.14 -1.71 -10.91
C VAL A 230 -1.01 -0.70 -10.72
N LEU A 231 -1.14 0.28 -9.82
CA LEU A 231 -0.16 1.37 -9.69
C LEU A 231 1.11 0.98 -8.92
N ALA A 232 1.06 0.02 -8.00
CA ALA A 232 2.24 -0.42 -7.26
C ALA A 232 2.96 -1.58 -7.94
N VAL A 233 2.23 -2.61 -8.41
CA VAL A 233 2.83 -3.83 -8.97
C VAL A 233 3.20 -3.65 -10.43
N THR A 234 2.35 -3.00 -11.24
CA THR A 234 2.58 -2.93 -12.69
C THR A 234 3.86 -2.19 -13.07
N PRO A 235 4.21 -1.02 -12.49
CA PRO A 235 5.45 -0.35 -12.85
C PRO A 235 6.68 -1.21 -12.56
N LEU A 236 6.68 -1.97 -11.46
CA LEU A 236 7.76 -2.91 -11.15
C LEU A 236 7.78 -4.12 -12.09
N MET A 237 6.63 -4.72 -12.39
CA MET A 237 6.58 -5.87 -13.28
C MET A 237 6.99 -5.49 -14.71
N ILE A 238 6.60 -4.30 -15.17
CA ILE A 238 7.06 -3.78 -16.47
C ILE A 238 8.57 -3.54 -16.41
N THR A 239 9.12 -2.86 -15.39
CA THR A 239 10.58 -2.67 -15.34
C THR A 239 11.34 -3.99 -15.33
N MET A 240 10.93 -4.94 -14.49
CA MET A 240 11.54 -6.27 -14.40
C MET A 240 11.43 -7.06 -15.72
N GLY A 241 10.24 -7.11 -16.31
CA GLY A 241 10.02 -7.81 -17.58
C GLY A 241 10.80 -7.20 -18.73
N MET A 242 10.87 -5.87 -18.79
CA MET A 242 11.66 -5.17 -19.80
C MET A 242 13.17 -5.45 -19.61
N ALA A 243 13.66 -5.51 -18.37
CA ALA A 243 15.06 -5.84 -18.10
C ALA A 243 15.43 -7.27 -18.51
N MET A 244 14.47 -8.21 -18.47
CA MET A 244 14.69 -9.60 -18.87
C MET A 244 14.57 -9.84 -20.38
N LEU A 245 13.64 -9.14 -21.04
CA LEU A 245 13.26 -9.45 -22.43
C LEU A 245 14.05 -8.68 -23.49
N PHE A 246 14.65 -7.54 -23.15
CA PHE A 246 15.27 -6.66 -24.14
C PHE A 246 16.79 -6.68 -24.11
N THR A 247 17.40 -6.70 -25.30
CA THR A 247 18.84 -6.57 -25.52
C THR A 247 19.33 -5.15 -25.25
N ASP A 248 20.65 -5.00 -25.01
CA ASP A 248 21.31 -3.78 -24.52
C ASP A 248 20.91 -2.47 -25.21
N ASN A 249 20.62 -2.49 -26.51
CA ASN A 249 20.31 -1.29 -27.29
C ASN A 249 18.85 -0.80 -27.12
N LEU A 250 17.87 -1.71 -27.12
CA LEU A 250 16.47 -1.32 -26.90
C LEU A 250 16.21 -1.04 -25.41
N LEU A 251 16.94 -1.76 -24.55
CA LEU A 251 16.98 -1.54 -23.12
C LEU A 251 17.36 -0.07 -22.82
N ARG A 252 18.31 0.56 -23.52
CA ARG A 252 18.66 1.98 -23.29
C ARG A 252 17.48 2.95 -23.37
N TYR A 253 16.66 2.85 -24.43
CA TYR A 253 15.54 3.78 -24.65
C TYR A 253 14.40 3.54 -23.64
N CYS A 254 14.09 2.26 -23.39
CA CYS A 254 13.07 1.88 -22.43
C CYS A 254 13.51 2.17 -20.98
N LEU A 255 14.78 1.96 -20.64
CA LEU A 255 15.37 2.31 -19.34
C LEU A 255 15.28 3.82 -19.09
N ALA A 256 15.55 4.66 -20.09
CA ALA A 256 15.43 6.10 -19.97
C ALA A 256 13.98 6.49 -19.65
N LEU A 257 13.00 5.97 -20.38
CA LEU A 257 11.59 6.28 -20.15
C LEU A 257 11.08 5.77 -18.78
N MET A 258 11.43 4.54 -18.42
CA MET A 258 10.97 3.89 -17.19
C MET A 258 11.64 4.44 -15.92
N ARG A 259 12.86 4.97 -16.03
CA ARG A 259 13.57 5.72 -14.97
C ARG A 259 12.74 6.91 -14.48
N TYR A 260 12.07 7.62 -15.40
CA TYR A 260 11.28 8.79 -15.05
C TYR A 260 9.87 8.47 -14.54
N LEU A 261 9.38 7.26 -14.77
CA LEU A 261 7.97 6.92 -14.51
C LEU A 261 7.77 6.07 -13.25
N SER A 262 8.61 5.05 -13.05
CA SER A 262 8.33 3.98 -12.07
C SER A 262 8.27 4.46 -10.62
N LEU A 263 9.32 5.12 -10.14
CA LEU A 263 9.35 5.61 -8.75
C LEU A 263 8.37 6.76 -8.52
N PRO A 264 8.28 7.79 -9.39
CA PRO A 264 7.28 8.85 -9.20
C PRO A 264 5.85 8.30 -9.21
N LEU A 265 5.52 7.31 -10.03
CA LEU A 265 4.19 6.69 -10.00
C LEU A 265 3.92 5.96 -8.68
N VAL A 266 4.89 5.21 -8.16
CA VAL A 266 4.77 4.55 -6.85
C VAL A 266 4.60 5.59 -5.74
N LEU A 267 5.40 6.66 -5.74
CA LEU A 267 5.32 7.75 -4.76
C LEU A 267 4.03 8.57 -4.88
N ILE A 268 3.56 8.84 -6.10
CA ILE A 268 2.28 9.52 -6.36
C ILE A 268 1.14 8.64 -5.86
N PHE A 269 1.19 7.33 -6.10
CA PHE A 269 0.22 6.40 -5.55
C PHE A 269 0.20 6.45 -4.02
N PHE A 270 1.36 6.45 -3.37
CA PHE A 270 1.48 6.60 -1.93
C PHE A 270 0.84 7.89 -1.41
N MET A 271 1.10 9.02 -2.06
CA MET A 271 0.47 10.29 -1.70
C MET A 271 -1.05 10.26 -1.94
N ALA A 272 -1.49 9.81 -3.11
CA ALA A 272 -2.89 9.79 -3.52
C ALA A 272 -3.73 8.82 -2.67
N SER A 273 -3.20 7.63 -2.38
CA SER A 273 -3.86 6.62 -1.53
C SER A 273 -4.12 7.19 -0.14
N SER A 274 -3.11 7.81 0.46
CA SER A 274 -3.22 8.30 1.81
C SER A 274 -4.13 9.55 1.91
N ILE A 275 -4.06 10.45 0.92
CA ILE A 275 -5.00 11.59 0.78
C ILE A 275 -6.45 11.08 0.60
N ASN A 276 -6.66 10.08 -0.24
CA ASN A 276 -7.98 9.51 -0.50
C ASN A 276 -8.58 8.87 0.76
N SER A 277 -7.78 8.16 1.54
CA SER A 277 -8.22 7.58 2.81
C SER A 277 -8.60 8.64 3.85
N VAL A 278 -7.80 9.71 3.98
CA VAL A 278 -8.17 10.86 4.85
C VAL A 278 -9.46 11.52 4.34
N TYR A 279 -9.57 11.77 3.04
CA TYR A 279 -10.78 12.33 2.45
C TYR A 279 -12.02 11.48 2.75
N GLN A 280 -11.90 10.16 2.64
CA GLN A 280 -12.99 9.24 2.97
C GLN A 280 -13.37 9.35 4.45
N SER A 281 -12.41 9.33 5.38
CA SER A 281 -12.71 9.48 6.82
C SER A 281 -13.39 10.82 7.17
N TYR A 282 -13.06 11.92 6.46
CA TYR A 282 -13.56 13.25 6.79
C TYR A 282 -14.99 13.50 6.28
N ASN A 283 -15.35 12.92 5.13
CA ASN A 283 -16.66 13.12 4.52
C ASN A 283 -17.79 12.36 5.24
N PHE A 284 -17.48 11.31 6.01
CA PHE A 284 -18.48 10.59 6.81
C PHE A 284 -18.92 11.36 8.07
N LYS A 285 -18.01 12.10 8.73
CA LYS A 285 -18.34 12.94 9.90
C LYS A 285 -19.40 14.01 9.63
N LYS A 286 -19.56 14.47 8.38
CA LYS A 286 -20.60 15.44 8.01
C LYS A 286 -21.99 14.82 7.84
N ARG A 287 -22.12 13.49 7.76
CA ARG A 287 -23.42 12.79 7.78
C ARG A 287 -23.81 12.40 9.20
N LYS A 288 -23.85 13.36 10.13
CA LYS A 288 -24.75 13.21 11.28
C LYS A 288 -26.17 13.30 10.72
N THR A 289 -26.74 12.16 10.36
CA THR A 289 -28.17 12.08 10.12
C THR A 289 -28.81 12.65 11.38
N PRO A 290 -29.68 13.67 11.29
CA PRO A 290 -30.38 14.14 12.47
C PRO A 290 -31.03 12.90 13.08
N ILE A 291 -30.66 12.59 14.31
CA ILE A 291 -31.33 11.56 15.08
C ILE A 291 -32.76 12.06 15.16
N VAL A 292 -33.62 11.57 14.27
CA VAL A 292 -35.06 11.71 14.40
C VAL A 292 -35.34 10.89 15.64
N ARG A 293 -35.24 11.54 16.81
CA ARG A 293 -35.89 11.07 18.03
C ARG A 293 -37.32 10.89 17.57
N LYS A 294 -37.71 9.64 17.31
CA LYS A 294 -39.12 9.27 17.30
C LYS A 294 -39.59 9.72 18.68
N ASN A 295 -40.21 10.90 18.73
CA ASN A 295 -40.98 11.30 19.88
C ASN A 295 -41.88 10.10 20.13
N LYS A 296 -41.61 9.43 21.25
CA LYS A 296 -42.44 8.37 21.78
C LYS A 296 -43.79 9.06 21.96
N ILE A 297 -44.67 8.92 20.97
CA ILE A 297 -46.06 9.31 21.11
C ILE A 297 -46.50 8.46 22.30
N SER A 298 -46.57 9.09 23.46
CA SER A 298 -47.17 8.51 24.65
C SER A 298 -48.65 8.43 24.32
N SER A 299 -49.05 7.39 23.61
CA SER A 299 -50.41 6.90 23.66
C SER A 299 -50.60 6.27 25.04
N THR A 300 -50.70 7.13 26.05
CA THR A 300 -51.33 6.74 27.31
C THR A 300 -52.82 6.62 27.00
N PRO A 301 -53.44 5.47 27.30
CA PRO A 301 -54.77 5.12 26.85
C PRO A 301 -55.83 6.01 27.50
N ASP A 302 -56.85 6.38 26.71
CA ASP A 302 -58.11 6.88 27.23
C ASP A 302 -58.64 5.91 28.29
N ARG A 303 -58.65 6.36 29.56
CA ARG A 303 -59.44 5.74 30.62
C ARG A 303 -60.91 5.92 30.26
N PHE A 304 -61.46 4.96 29.52
CA PHE A 304 -62.90 4.80 29.43
C PHE A 304 -63.43 4.40 30.80
N ASN A 305 -64.10 5.36 31.43
CA ASN A 305 -65.05 5.14 32.51
C ASN A 305 -66.06 4.07 32.08
N HIS A 306 -66.14 2.96 32.80
CA HIS A 306 -67.37 2.19 32.89
C HIS A 306 -67.73 1.92 34.35
N VAL A 307 -68.59 2.80 34.84
CA VAL A 307 -69.52 2.59 35.94
C VAL A 307 -70.48 1.44 35.58
N LYS A 308 -70.67 0.49 36.51
CA LYS A 308 -71.96 -0.13 36.89
C LYS A 308 -71.73 -1.10 38.08
N LYS A 309 -72.20 -0.76 39.28
CA LYS A 309 -73.48 -1.18 39.92
C LYS A 309 -73.43 -2.65 40.38
N SER A 310 -73.22 -2.93 41.67
CA SER A 310 -74.18 -2.98 42.80
C SER A 310 -74.88 -4.34 42.97
N ASN A 311 -74.83 -4.86 44.20
CA ASN A 311 -75.65 -5.92 44.82
C ASN A 311 -75.34 -7.34 44.28
N ILE A 312 -74.99 -8.34 45.09
CA ILE A 312 -75.58 -8.85 46.35
C ILE A 312 -74.46 -9.40 47.23
#